data_AF-A0A2A4N344-F1
#
_entry.id   AF-A0A2A4N344-F1
#
_cell.length_a   1.000
_cell.length_b   1.000
_cell.length_c   1.000
_cell.angle_alpha   90.00
_cell.angle_beta   90.00
_cell.angle_gamma   90.00
#
_symmetry.space_group_name_H-M   'P 1'
#
loop_
_entity.id
_entity.type
_entity.pdbx_description
1 polymer ?
#
loop_
_entity_poly.entity_id
_entity_poly.type
_entity_poly.pdbx_seq_one_letter_code
_entity_poly.pdbx_strand_id
1 'polypeptide(L)'
;MTLGEVLIDDRPGTTWIRFRFVAPQIGNDAGQINYETSSADIDYLCEALVLPYLAQYDLTPARVVISLSDRSVPFGTSDPDATQFFESYSPDKTACIWEAF
;
A
#
# COMPACT_ATOMS: atom_id res chain seq x y z
N MET A 1 -11.96 2.95 5.02
CA MET A 1 -10.91 2.71 4.02
C MET A 1 -11.40 1.69 3.00
N THR A 2 -11.01 1.84 1.74
CA THR A 2 -11.42 0.96 0.63
C THR A 2 -10.24 0.67 -0.30
N LEU A 3 -10.10 -0.58 -0.76
CA LEU A 3 -9.14 -0.92 -1.82
C LEU A 3 -9.63 -0.32 -3.15
N GLY A 4 -8.83 0.56 -3.74
CA GLY A 4 -9.11 1.19 -5.02
C GLY A 4 -8.60 0.37 -6.18
N GLU A 5 -7.28 0.13 -6.21
CA GLU A 5 -6.61 -0.50 -7.35
C GLU A 5 -5.46 -1.41 -6.89
N VAL A 6 -5.22 -2.49 -7.63
CA VAL A 6 -4.03 -3.34 -7.53
C VAL A 6 -3.27 -3.26 -8.85
N LEU A 7 -2.03 -2.78 -8.82
CA LEU A 7 -1.20 -2.62 -10.00
C LEU A 7 -0.04 -3.60 -9.96
N ILE A 8 0.18 -4.33 -11.05
CA ILE A 8 1.29 -5.27 -11.19
C ILE A 8 2.27 -4.67 -12.20
N ASP A 9 3.43 -4.24 -11.71
CA ASP A 9 4.57 -3.81 -12.55
C ASP A 9 5.44 -5.05 -12.78
N ASP A 10 5.11 -5.79 -13.84
CA ASP A 10 5.80 -7.01 -14.18
C ASP A 10 7.04 -6.73 -15.04
N ARG A 11 8.20 -6.74 -14.39
CA ARG A 11 9.51 -6.69 -15.04
C ARG A 11 10.23 -8.00 -14.77
N PRO A 12 10.87 -8.62 -15.78
CA PRO A 12 11.57 -9.88 -15.58
C PRO A 12 12.53 -9.82 -14.38
N GLY A 13 12.25 -10.63 -13.34
CA GLY A 13 13.05 -10.73 -12.12
C GLY A 13 12.82 -9.64 -11.06
N THR A 14 11.91 -8.69 -11.28
CA THR A 14 11.62 -7.56 -10.37
C THR A 14 10.13 -7.19 -10.35
N THR A 15 9.24 -8.18 -10.37
CA THR A 15 7.79 -7.94 -10.32
C THR A 15 7.43 -7.21 -9.02
N TRP A 16 6.83 -6.02 -9.14
CA TRP A 16 6.35 -5.23 -8.01
C TRP A 16 4.83 -5.16 -8.04
N ILE A 17 4.19 -5.27 -6.88
CA ILE A 17 2.74 -5.15 -6.77
C ILE A 17 2.41 -3.97 -5.86
N ARG A 18 1.49 -3.11 -6.32
CA ARG A 18 1.06 -1.92 -5.58
C ARG A 18 -0.41 -2.05 -5.21
N PHE A 19 -0.71 -1.96 -3.92
CA PHE A 19 -2.06 -1.91 -3.39
C PHE A 19 -2.39 -0.46 -3.02
N ARG A 20 -3.38 0.11 -3.70
CA ARG A 20 -3.78 1.51 -3.55
C ARG A 20 -5.10 1.57 -2.82
N PHE A 21 -5.11 2.18 -1.64
CA PHE A 21 -6.30 2.36 -0.81
C PHE A 21 -6.70 3.83 -0.75
N VAL A 22 -8.01 4.06 -0.66
CA VAL A 22 -8.57 5.36 -0.33
C VAL A 22 -9.01 5.36 1.13
N ALA A 23 -8.49 6.30 1.91
CA ALA A 23 -8.70 6.47 3.34
C ALA A 23 -8.97 7.96 3.65
N PRO A 24 -10.22 8.45 3.47
CA PRO A 24 -10.54 9.89 3.54
C PRO A 24 -10.28 10.60 4.87
N GLN A 25 -9.91 9.84 5.91
CA GLN A 25 -9.65 10.36 7.24
C GLN A 25 -8.17 10.64 7.49
N ILE A 26 -7.26 10.22 6.59
CA ILE A 26 -5.84 10.49 6.74
C ILE A 26 -5.52 11.94 6.40
N GLY A 27 -4.48 12.48 7.03
CA GLY A 27 -4.08 13.86 6.84
C GLY A 27 -3.21 14.39 7.98
N ASN A 28 -2.84 15.67 7.89
CA ASN A 28 -2.01 16.34 8.90
C ASN A 28 -2.79 17.35 9.75
N ASP A 29 -4.08 17.56 9.48
CA ASP A 29 -4.91 18.50 10.23
C ASP A 29 -5.46 17.88 11.51
N ALA A 30 -5.90 18.74 12.43
CA ALA A 30 -6.49 18.31 13.69
C ALA A 30 -7.74 17.43 13.47
N GLY A 31 -7.72 16.23 14.04
CA GLY A 31 -8.80 15.24 13.90
C GLY A 31 -8.61 14.27 12.72
N GLN A 32 -7.55 14.42 11.93
CA GLN A 32 -7.17 13.46 10.90
C GLN A 32 -6.16 12.43 11.45
N ILE A 33 -6.10 11.29 10.75
CA ILE A 33 -5.18 10.19 11.06
C ILE A 33 -3.83 10.51 10.43
N ASN A 34 -2.84 10.74 11.28
CA ASN A 34 -1.48 11.06 10.85
C ASN A 34 -0.73 9.83 10.32
N TYR A 35 0.50 10.06 9.87
CA TYR A 35 1.37 9.00 9.35
C TYR A 35 1.65 7.89 10.37
N GLU A 36 1.91 8.22 11.63
CA GLU A 36 2.27 7.21 12.65
C GLU A 36 1.15 6.18 12.85
N THR A 37 -0.10 6.64 12.92
CA THR A 37 -1.26 5.74 13.00
C THR A 37 -1.50 5.03 11.67
N SER A 38 -1.35 5.74 10.55
CA SER A 38 -1.53 5.17 9.21
C SER A 38 -0.50 4.08 8.88
N SER A 39 0.74 4.20 9.36
CA SER A 39 1.79 3.20 9.16
C SER A 39 1.40 1.87 9.80
N ALA A 40 0.85 1.90 11.02
CA ALA A 40 0.37 0.69 11.68
C ALA A 40 -0.82 0.04 10.93
N ASP A 41 -1.71 0.86 10.35
CA ASP A 41 -2.78 0.36 9.47
C ASP A 41 -2.21 -0.28 8.20
N ILE A 42 -1.16 0.29 7.62
CA ILE A 42 -0.50 -0.26 6.43
C ILE A 42 0.18 -1.60 6.74
N ASP A 43 0.86 -1.72 7.89
CA ASP A 43 1.44 -2.98 8.36
C ASP A 43 0.36 -4.06 8.49
N TYR A 44 -0.75 -3.72 9.17
CA TYR A 44 -1.88 -4.63 9.33
C TYR A 44 -2.47 -5.06 7.98
N LEU A 45 -2.62 -4.14 7.03
CA LEU A 45 -3.12 -4.48 5.69
C LEU A 45 -2.20 -5.42 4.93
N CYS A 46 -0.89 -5.30 5.15
CA CYS A 46 0.05 -6.18 4.50
C CYS A 46 -0.18 -7.64 4.92
N GLU A 47 -0.30 -7.89 6.22
CA GLU A 47 -0.51 -9.23 6.75
C GLU A 47 -1.94 -9.74 6.54
N ALA A 48 -2.95 -8.91 6.79
CA ALA A 48 -4.36 -9.31 6.81
C ALA A 48 -5.02 -9.38 5.43
N LEU A 49 -4.51 -8.61 4.45
CA LEU A 49 -5.07 -8.56 3.10
C LEU A 49 -4.06 -8.95 2.02
N VAL A 50 -2.87 -8.35 2.03
CA VAL A 50 -1.92 -8.54 0.92
C VAL A 50 -1.38 -9.96 0.88
N LEU A 51 -0.90 -10.52 1.99
CA LEU A 51 -0.38 -11.90 1.99
C LEU A 51 -1.45 -12.93 1.54
N PRO A 52 -2.70 -12.90 2.05
CA PRO A 52 -3.77 -13.76 1.53
C PRO A 52 -4.06 -13.55 0.04
N TYR A 53 -4.05 -12.29 -0.44
CA TYR A 53 -4.24 -12.00 -1.86
C TYR A 53 -3.13 -12.62 -2.71
N LEU A 54 -1.87 -12.44 -2.32
CA LEU A 54 -0.73 -13.02 -3.04
C LEU A 54 -0.82 -14.55 -3.09
N ALA A 55 -1.17 -15.18 -1.98
CA ALA A 55 -1.36 -16.63 -1.91
C ALA A 55 -2.53 -17.12 -2.78
N GLN A 56 -3.66 -16.40 -2.78
CA GLN A 56 -4.83 -16.74 -3.58
C GLN A 56 -4.54 -16.74 -5.09
N TYR A 57 -3.70 -15.82 -5.55
CA TYR A 57 -3.37 -15.65 -6.97
C TYR A 57 -2.01 -16.23 -7.38
N ASP A 58 -1.34 -16.97 -6.48
CA ASP A 58 0.00 -17.53 -6.68
C ASP A 58 1.04 -16.50 -7.16
N LEU A 59 1.00 -15.31 -6.55
CA LEU A 59 1.87 -14.18 -6.88
C LEU A 59 3.09 -14.17 -5.95
N THR A 60 4.28 -14.14 -6.55
CA THR A 60 5.55 -14.05 -5.82
C THR A 60 6.31 -12.78 -6.20
N PRO A 61 5.80 -11.58 -5.86
CA PRO A 61 6.48 -10.34 -6.20
C PRO A 61 7.77 -10.17 -5.39
N ALA A 62 8.76 -9.54 -6.00
CA ALA A 62 9.98 -9.13 -5.29
C ALA A 62 9.69 -8.02 -4.27
N ARG A 63 8.63 -7.23 -4.49
CA ARG A 63 8.27 -6.11 -3.64
C ARG A 63 6.77 -5.81 -3.67
N VAL A 64 6.24 -5.42 -2.52
CA VAL A 64 4.88 -4.92 -2.36
C VAL A 64 4.96 -3.48 -1.89
N VAL A 65 4.19 -2.61 -2.51
CA VAL A 65 3.98 -1.23 -2.03
C VAL A 65 2.53 -1.08 -1.65
N ILE A 66 2.26 -0.61 -0.44
CA ILE A 66 0.90 -0.28 -0.01
C ILE A 66 0.83 1.22 0.17
N SER A 67 -0.15 1.87 -0.46
CA SER A 67 -0.35 3.31 -0.35
C SER A 67 -1.76 3.62 0.11
N LEU A 68 -1.87 4.53 1.09
CA LEU A 68 -3.12 5.18 1.46
C LEU A 68 -3.19 6.56 0.82
N SER A 69 -4.37 6.98 0.36
CA SER A 69 -4.63 8.33 -0.13
C SER A 69 -5.93 8.84 0.46
N ASP A 70 -6.00 10.11 0.88
CA ASP A 70 -7.25 10.71 1.38
C ASP A 70 -8.35 10.76 0.29
N ARG A 71 -7.95 10.84 -0.98
CA ARG A 71 -8.83 10.84 -2.14
C ARG A 71 -8.33 9.92 -3.24
N SER A 72 -9.20 9.64 -4.22
CA SER A 72 -8.81 8.89 -5.41
C SER A 72 -7.87 9.73 -6.28
N VAL A 73 -6.68 9.21 -6.53
CA VAL A 73 -5.69 9.80 -7.44
C VAL A 73 -5.43 8.79 -8.56
N PRO A 74 -5.70 9.14 -9.83
CA PRO A 74 -5.41 8.26 -10.96
C PRO A 74 -3.93 7.87 -11.00
N PHE A 75 -3.64 6.60 -11.31
CA PHE A 75 -2.25 6.16 -11.45
C PHE A 75 -1.51 6.96 -12.54
N GLY A 76 -0.25 7.31 -12.26
CA GLY A 76 0.57 8.12 -13.17
C GLY A 76 0.28 9.63 -13.14
N THR A 77 -0.65 10.07 -12.29
CA THR A 77 -0.93 11.50 -12.07
C THR A 77 -0.46 11.95 -10.70
N SER A 78 -0.10 13.22 -10.59
CA SER A 78 0.23 13.87 -9.32
C SER A 78 -0.92 14.80 -8.93
N ASP A 79 -1.39 14.67 -7.70
CA ASP A 79 -2.35 15.60 -7.08
C ASP A 79 -1.66 16.19 -5.83
N PRO A 80 -1.22 17.47 -5.88
CA PRO A 80 -0.51 18.09 -4.77
C PRO A 80 -1.40 18.31 -3.53
N ASP A 81 -2.71 18.25 -3.68
CA ASP A 81 -3.65 18.43 -2.57
C ASP A 81 -4.03 17.09 -1.92
N ALA A 82 -3.62 15.96 -2.50
CA ALA A 82 -3.87 14.64 -1.95
C ALA A 82 -2.83 14.29 -0.89
N THR A 83 -3.28 13.96 0.32
CA THR A 83 -2.39 13.37 1.32
C THR A 83 -2.19 11.91 0.98
N GLN A 84 -0.93 11.49 0.84
CA GLN A 84 -0.58 10.11 0.57
C GLN A 84 0.48 9.61 1.55
N PHE A 85 0.24 8.43 2.10
CA PHE A 85 1.20 7.68 2.89
C PHE A 85 1.47 6.36 2.19
N PHE A 86 2.71 5.88 2.25
CA PHE A 86 3.08 4.63 1.59
C PHE A 86 4.15 3.90 2.38
N GLU A 87 4.05 2.58 2.37
CA GLU A 87 5.09 1.69 2.86
C GLU A 87 5.46 0.67 1.79
N SER A 88 6.66 0.12 1.94
CA SER A 88 7.09 -0.99 1.11
C SER A 88 7.56 -2.16 1.93
N TYR A 89 7.24 -3.34 1.39
CA TYR A 89 7.54 -4.61 2.01
C TYR A 89 8.17 -5.56 1.01
N SER A 90 9.10 -6.36 1.51
CA SER A 90 9.53 -7.60 0.89
C SER A 90 8.67 -8.72 1.48
N PRO A 91 7.68 -9.26 0.73
CA PRO A 91 6.81 -10.30 1.27
C PRO A 91 7.56 -11.62 1.38
N ASP A 92 7.54 -12.23 2.56
CA ASP A 92 7.99 -13.60 2.77
C ASP A 92 6.83 -14.39 3.37
N LYS A 93 6.15 -15.21 2.57
CA LYS A 93 5.04 -16.17 2.82
C LYS A 93 4.11 -15.94 4.05
N THR A 94 4.66 -15.72 5.24
CA THR A 94 3.98 -15.51 6.52
C THR A 94 4.14 -14.10 7.10
N ALA A 95 4.97 -13.23 6.52
CA ALA A 95 5.29 -11.91 7.06
C ALA A 95 5.56 -10.89 5.95
N CYS A 96 5.33 -9.63 6.28
CA CYS A 96 5.74 -8.49 5.46
C CYS A 96 6.99 -7.85 6.06
N ILE A 97 8.13 -8.03 5.40
CA ILE A 97 9.39 -7.46 5.87
C ILE A 97 9.41 -5.99 5.44
N TRP A 98 9.22 -5.08 6.38
CA TRP A 98 9.28 -3.66 6.12
C TRP A 98 10.65 -3.27 5.56
N GLU A 99 10.64 -2.50 4.49
CA GLU A 99 11.85 -2.00 3.85
C GLU A 99 11.83 -0.48 3.89
N ALA A 100 12.65 0.08 4.79
CA ALA A 100 12.86 1.51 4.90
C ALA A 100 13.29 2.10 3.55
N PHE A 101 12.66 3.21 3.17
CA PHE A 101 13.08 4.05 2.05
C PHE A 101 14.04 5.16 2.49
#